data_AF-A0A2V8M3I8-F1
#
_entry.id   AF-A0A2V8M3I8-F1
#
_cell.length_a   1.000
_cell.length_b   1.000
_cell.length_c   1.000
_cell.angle_alpha   90.00
_cell.angle_beta   90.00
_cell.angle_gamma   90.00
#
_symmetry.space_group_name_H-M   'P 1'
#
loop_
_entity.id
_entity.type
_entity.pdbx_description
1 polymer ?
#
loop_
_entity_poly.entity_id
_entity_poly.type
_entity_poly.pdbx_seq_one_letter_code
_entity_poly.pdbx_strand_id
1 'polypeptide(L)'
;MSDIHRIEKVLPDASDPRNKVRAVHSEHNDCPQVTILNVEGALFFGAATHFEQEILEHIPLIRMLIIRMGRVPVIDASGERALLTIAESCQKHKVRLMISGLQPQPAEVLDSTGFLDKIGRQNIFARTGPAIDTAIANMDLDMCSTCPYFAFRECADLKRQGVLESVDTREGVL
;
A
#
# COMPACT_ATOMS: atom_id res chain seq x y z
N MET A 1 -18.68 10.67 -21.52
CA MET A 1 -17.88 11.42 -20.54
C MET A 1 -16.75 10.49 -20.16
N SER A 2 -15.49 10.81 -20.49
CA SER A 2 -14.38 9.94 -20.10
C SER A 2 -14.28 9.97 -18.58
N ASP A 3 -14.60 8.86 -17.93
CA ASP A 3 -14.29 8.69 -16.52
C ASP A 3 -12.76 8.69 -16.40
N ILE A 4 -12.22 9.81 -15.94
CA ILE A 4 -10.78 9.99 -15.77
C ILE A 4 -10.32 9.05 -14.68
N HIS A 5 -9.54 8.04 -15.06
CA HIS A 5 -8.84 7.19 -14.13
C HIS A 5 -7.68 7.99 -13.50
N ARG A 6 -7.64 8.07 -12.17
CA ARG A 6 -6.57 8.77 -11.44
C ARG A 6 -5.93 7.84 -10.41
N ILE A 7 -4.61 7.75 -10.46
CA ILE A 7 -3.80 7.20 -9.37
C ILE A 7 -3.14 8.36 -8.66
N GLU A 8 -3.22 8.37 -7.35
CA GLU A 8 -2.64 9.41 -6.52
C GLU A 8 -1.95 8.79 -5.31
N LYS A 9 -0.66 9.11 -5.13
CA LYS A 9 0.06 8.74 -3.91
C LYS A 9 -0.47 9.54 -2.73
N VAL A 10 -0.78 8.85 -1.65
CA VAL A 10 -1.34 9.43 -0.43
C VAL A 10 -0.51 9.03 0.77
N LEU A 11 -0.48 9.89 1.79
CA LEU A 11 0.10 9.56 3.09
C LEU A 11 -0.97 9.66 4.18
N PRO A 12 -0.85 8.89 5.27
CA PRO A 12 -1.72 9.04 6.43
C PRO A 12 -1.64 10.45 7.00
N ASP A 13 -2.81 11.01 7.28
CA ASP A 13 -2.96 12.29 7.92
C ASP A 13 -2.68 12.14 9.42
N ALA A 14 -1.52 12.65 9.84
CA ALA A 14 -1.07 12.64 11.22
C ALA A 14 -2.05 13.32 12.22
N SER A 15 -3.00 14.13 11.74
CA SER A 15 -3.98 14.82 12.57
C SER A 15 -5.29 14.06 12.78
N ASP A 16 -5.54 12.97 12.02
CA ASP A 16 -6.79 12.20 12.12
C ASP A 16 -6.55 10.86 12.84
N PRO A 17 -7.18 10.62 14.01
CA PRO A 17 -6.99 9.39 14.78
C PRO A 17 -7.48 8.12 14.09
N ARG A 18 -8.22 8.24 12.97
CA ARG A 18 -8.69 7.10 12.16
C ARG A 18 -7.76 6.78 10.99
N ASN A 19 -6.56 7.38 10.95
CA ASN A 19 -5.61 7.23 9.85
C ASN A 19 -6.25 7.50 8.49
N LYS A 20 -7.05 8.57 8.40
CA LYS A 20 -7.45 9.10 7.09
C LYS A 20 -6.19 9.48 6.33
N VAL A 21 -6.24 9.48 5.00
CA VAL A 21 -5.08 9.81 4.18
C VAL A 21 -5.32 11.13 3.45
N ARG A 22 -4.24 11.86 3.21
CA ARG A 22 -4.20 13.09 2.42
C ARG A 22 -3.36 12.87 1.16
N ALA A 23 -3.74 13.54 0.07
CA ALA A 23 -2.89 13.65 -1.11
C ALA A 23 -1.55 14.29 -0.73
N VAL A 24 -0.47 13.82 -1.35
CA VAL A 24 0.87 14.36 -1.12
C VAL A 24 1.39 14.96 -2.41
N HIS A 25 1.72 16.25 -2.35
CA HIS A 25 2.27 17.00 -3.48
C HIS A 25 3.76 17.32 -3.32
N SER A 26 4.43 16.72 -2.33
CA SER A 26 5.85 16.97 -2.05
C SER A 26 6.67 15.67 -2.07
N GLU A 27 7.64 15.58 -2.98
CA GLU A 27 8.54 14.42 -3.15
C GLU A 27 9.48 14.15 -1.96
N HIS A 28 9.46 15.01 -0.92
CA HIS A 28 10.50 15.05 0.11
C HIS A 28 10.14 14.35 1.42
N ASN A 29 9.02 13.62 1.50
CA ASN A 29 8.55 12.98 2.75
C ASN A 29 7.93 11.59 2.55
N ASP A 30 8.37 10.84 1.56
CA ASP A 30 7.83 9.50 1.31
C ASP A 30 8.52 8.43 2.14
N CYS A 31 7.72 7.48 2.65
CA CYS A 31 8.29 6.32 3.33
C CYS A 31 8.93 5.40 2.28
N PRO A 32 10.19 4.97 2.47
CA PRO A 32 10.84 4.02 1.57
C PRO A 32 10.28 2.59 1.71
N GLN A 33 9.54 2.29 2.78
CA GLN A 33 9.04 0.94 3.05
C GLN A 33 7.58 0.76 2.63
N VAL A 34 6.75 1.80 2.75
CA VAL A 34 5.31 1.71 2.55
C VAL A 34 4.86 2.75 1.54
N THR A 35 4.26 2.29 0.45
CA THR A 35 3.56 3.15 -0.51
C THR A 35 2.06 2.91 -0.43
N ILE A 36 1.28 4.00 -0.38
CA ILE A 36 -0.18 3.95 -0.40
C ILE A 36 -0.67 4.68 -1.64
N LEU A 37 -1.40 3.97 -2.49
CA LEU A 37 -1.94 4.50 -3.74
C LEU A 37 -3.45 4.54 -3.66
N ASN A 38 -4.02 5.71 -3.96
CA ASN A 38 -5.44 5.91 -4.07
C ASN A 38 -5.85 5.82 -5.53
N VAL A 39 -6.75 4.88 -5.83
CA VAL A 39 -7.20 4.59 -7.19
C VAL A 39 -8.63 5.10 -7.33
N GLU A 40 -8.86 5.94 -8.33
CA GLU A 40 -10.15 6.54 -8.62
C GLU A 40 -10.58 6.27 -10.05
N GLY A 41 -11.88 6.05 -10.25
CA GLY A 41 -12.46 5.78 -11.55
C GLY A 41 -12.51 4.30 -11.89
N ALA A 42 -13.26 3.98 -12.93
CA ALA A 42 -13.46 2.61 -13.39
C ALA A 42 -12.15 2.01 -13.92
N LEU A 43 -11.89 0.75 -13.57
CA LEU A 43 -10.76 -0.02 -14.08
C LEU A 43 -11.22 -0.92 -15.24
N PHE A 44 -11.31 -0.31 -16.42
CA PHE A 44 -11.59 -1.01 -17.68
C PHE A 44 -10.38 -1.01 -18.60
N PHE A 45 -10.47 -1.68 -19.76
CA PHE A 45 -9.40 -1.79 -20.77
C PHE A 45 -8.55 -0.51 -21.00
N GLY A 46 -9.18 0.66 -21.12
CA GLY A 46 -8.48 1.92 -21.35
C GLY A 46 -7.70 2.48 -20.15
N ALA A 47 -8.09 2.10 -18.94
CA ALA A 47 -7.46 2.54 -17.69
C ALA A 47 -6.46 1.50 -17.14
N ALA A 48 -6.72 0.22 -17.37
CA ALA A 48 -5.98 -0.90 -16.78
C ALA A 48 -4.48 -0.90 -17.12
N THR A 49 -4.11 -0.57 -18.36
CA THR A 49 -2.70 -0.54 -18.78
C THR A 49 -1.92 0.54 -18.05
N HIS A 50 -2.45 1.76 -17.98
CA HIS A 50 -1.83 2.86 -17.24
C HIS A 50 -1.77 2.53 -15.74
N PHE A 51 -2.85 1.93 -15.22
CA PHE A 51 -2.91 1.49 -13.83
C PHE A 51 -1.82 0.49 -13.49
N GLU A 52 -1.61 -0.51 -14.34
CA GLU A 52 -0.56 -1.51 -14.17
C GLU A 52 0.83 -0.87 -14.19
N GLN A 53 1.13 -0.08 -15.21
CA GLN A 53 2.46 0.51 -15.42
C GLN A 53 2.89 1.41 -14.25
N GLU A 54 2.02 2.34 -13.86
CA GLU A 54 2.28 3.28 -12.75
C GLU A 54 2.62 2.52 -11.44
N ILE A 55 1.89 1.44 -11.14
CA ILE A 55 2.10 0.69 -9.90
C ILE A 55 3.37 -0.15 -9.96
N LEU A 56 3.66 -0.76 -11.11
CA LEU A 56 4.84 -1.61 -11.28
C LEU A 56 6.15 -0.86 -11.06
N GLU A 57 6.20 0.44 -11.38
CA GLU A 57 7.38 1.28 -11.16
C GLU A 57 7.76 1.42 -9.68
N HIS A 58 6.79 1.36 -8.76
CA HIS A 58 7.03 1.47 -7.33
C HIS A 58 7.51 0.17 -6.67
N ILE A 59 7.13 -1.00 -7.20
CA ILE A 59 7.31 -2.30 -6.52
C ILE A 59 8.77 -2.61 -6.16
N PRO A 60 9.77 -2.38 -7.04
CA PRO A 60 11.17 -2.68 -6.70
C PRO A 60 11.74 -1.83 -5.56
N LEU A 61 11.08 -0.71 -5.21
CA LEU A 61 11.58 0.31 -4.30
C LEU A 61 10.97 0.24 -2.89
N ILE A 62 9.99 -0.64 -2.67
CA ILE A 62 9.18 -0.66 -1.44
C ILE A 62 9.15 -2.04 -0.79
N ARG A 63 8.63 -2.11 0.44
CA ARG A 63 8.39 -3.37 1.17
C ARG A 63 6.90 -3.73 1.25
N MET A 64 6.04 -2.72 1.22
CA MET A 64 4.59 -2.89 1.36
C MET A 64 3.86 -1.91 0.45
N LEU A 65 2.81 -2.40 -0.20
CA LEU A 65 1.96 -1.63 -1.09
C LEU A 65 0.51 -1.71 -0.60
N ILE A 66 -0.11 -0.56 -0.36
CA ILE A 66 -1.54 -0.46 -0.05
C ILE A 66 -2.26 0.19 -1.23
N ILE A 67 -3.18 -0.54 -1.86
CA ILE A 67 -4.05 -0.01 -2.92
C ILE A 67 -5.43 0.31 -2.34
N ARG A 68 -5.84 1.56 -2.41
CA ARG A 68 -7.18 2.00 -1.97
C ARG A 68 -8.11 2.01 -3.17
N MET A 69 -9.12 1.14 -3.13
CA MET A 69 -10.09 0.94 -4.21
C MET A 69 -11.49 1.48 -3.87
N GLY A 70 -11.60 2.27 -2.80
CA GLY A 70 -12.87 2.86 -2.34
C GLY A 70 -13.58 3.76 -3.36
N ARG A 71 -12.84 4.25 -4.36
CA ARG A 71 -13.33 5.11 -5.45
C ARG A 71 -13.26 4.42 -6.81
N VAL A 72 -13.12 3.09 -6.83
CA VAL A 72 -13.18 2.25 -8.04
C VAL A 72 -14.57 1.61 -8.09
N PRO A 73 -15.53 2.16 -8.85
CA PRO A 73 -16.90 1.66 -8.86
C PRO A 73 -17.03 0.31 -9.58
N VAL A 74 -16.23 0.09 -10.61
CA VAL A 74 -16.27 -1.10 -11.45
C VAL A 74 -14.89 -1.51 -11.94
N ILE A 75 -14.71 -2.81 -12.16
CA ILE A 75 -13.55 -3.44 -12.78
C ILE A 75 -14.01 -4.44 -13.86
N ASP A 76 -13.29 -4.52 -14.98
CA ASP A 76 -13.47 -5.57 -15.99
C ASP A 76 -12.33 -6.60 -15.96
N ALA A 77 -12.32 -7.52 -16.93
CA ALA A 77 -11.26 -8.53 -17.03
C ALA A 77 -9.86 -7.94 -17.25
N SER A 78 -9.74 -6.76 -17.88
CA SER A 78 -8.45 -6.08 -18.04
C SER A 78 -7.97 -5.49 -16.72
N GLY A 79 -8.88 -4.87 -15.95
CA GLY A 79 -8.54 -4.38 -14.61
C GLY A 79 -8.14 -5.52 -13.65
N GLU A 80 -8.86 -6.64 -13.68
CA GLU A 80 -8.51 -7.83 -12.90
C GLU A 80 -7.13 -8.38 -13.29
N ARG A 81 -6.87 -8.48 -14.60
CA ARG A 81 -5.55 -8.91 -15.12
C ARG A 81 -4.44 -7.98 -14.63
N ALA A 82 -4.66 -6.67 -14.64
CA ALA A 82 -3.67 -5.71 -14.16
C ALA A 82 -3.35 -5.91 -12.67
N LEU A 83 -4.37 -6.12 -11.82
CA LEU A 83 -4.17 -6.46 -10.42
C LEU A 83 -3.40 -7.76 -10.23
N LEU A 84 -3.68 -8.77 -11.06
CA LEU A 84 -2.97 -10.04 -11.05
C LEU A 84 -1.48 -9.85 -11.37
N THR A 85 -1.15 -9.08 -12.41
CA THR A 85 0.23 -8.73 -12.77
C THR A 85 0.95 -8.03 -11.61
N ILE A 86 0.28 -7.05 -10.98
CA ILE A 86 0.80 -6.33 -9.81
C ILE A 86 1.08 -7.29 -8.65
N ALA A 87 0.14 -8.18 -8.33
CA ALA A 87 0.29 -9.16 -7.26
C ALA A 87 1.47 -10.12 -7.50
N GLU A 88 1.66 -10.56 -8.74
CA GLU A 88 2.78 -11.42 -9.13
C GLU A 88 4.13 -10.69 -9.03
N SER A 89 4.18 -9.43 -9.45
CA SER A 89 5.36 -8.59 -9.26
C SER A 89 5.65 -8.37 -7.77
N CYS A 90 4.63 -8.07 -6.95
CA CYS A 90 4.80 -7.96 -5.51
C CYS A 90 5.38 -9.25 -4.90
N GLN A 91 4.86 -10.42 -5.28
CA GLN A 91 5.39 -11.70 -4.82
C GLN A 91 6.86 -11.90 -5.21
N LYS A 92 7.22 -11.61 -6.47
CA LYS A 92 8.59 -11.71 -6.99
C LYS A 92 9.56 -10.81 -6.20
N HIS A 93 9.12 -9.60 -5.85
CA HIS A 93 9.92 -8.62 -5.12
C HIS A 93 9.78 -8.71 -3.59
N LYS A 94 9.04 -9.71 -3.07
CA LYS A 94 8.73 -9.87 -1.63
C LYS A 94 8.06 -8.63 -1.02
N VAL A 95 7.24 -7.95 -1.81
CA VAL A 95 6.41 -6.82 -1.37
C VAL A 95 5.08 -7.36 -0.87
N ARG A 96 4.67 -6.93 0.33
CA ARG A 96 3.33 -7.25 0.84
C ARG A 96 2.29 -6.35 0.18
N LEU A 97 1.42 -6.94 -0.63
CA LEU A 97 0.27 -6.24 -1.22
C LEU A 97 -0.93 -6.29 -0.28
N MET A 98 -1.57 -5.14 -0.06
CA MET A 98 -2.80 -4.99 0.70
C MET A 98 -3.81 -4.15 -0.09
N ILE A 99 -5.09 -4.51 -0.01
CA ILE A 99 -6.18 -3.78 -0.68
C ILE A 99 -7.15 -3.26 0.37
N SER A 100 -7.59 -2.01 0.22
CA SER A 100 -8.60 -1.43 1.09
C SER A 100 -9.79 -0.82 0.35
N GLY A 101 -10.97 -1.01 0.93
CA GLY A 101 -12.21 -0.36 0.48
C GLY A 101 -12.74 -0.89 -0.84
N LEU A 102 -12.69 -2.20 -1.09
CA LEU A 102 -13.33 -2.76 -2.29
C LEU A 102 -14.83 -2.41 -2.31
N GLN A 103 -15.29 -1.91 -3.46
CA GLN A 103 -16.71 -1.73 -3.75
C GLN A 103 -17.35 -3.09 -4.12
N PRO A 104 -18.69 -3.23 -4.07
CA PRO A 104 -19.36 -4.51 -4.30
C PRO A 104 -18.98 -5.21 -5.61
N GLN A 105 -19.00 -4.49 -6.76
CA GLN A 105 -18.69 -5.11 -8.05
C GLN A 105 -17.22 -5.54 -8.16
N PRO A 106 -16.22 -4.71 -7.81
CA PRO A 106 -14.83 -5.19 -7.77
C PRO A 106 -14.60 -6.34 -6.79
N ALA A 107 -15.25 -6.34 -5.62
CA ALA A 107 -15.14 -7.43 -4.66
C ALA A 107 -15.65 -8.75 -5.25
N GLU A 108 -16.82 -8.75 -5.90
CA GLU A 108 -17.40 -9.93 -6.54
C GLU A 108 -16.50 -10.48 -7.65
N VAL A 109 -16.00 -9.61 -8.55
CA VAL A 109 -15.10 -10.03 -9.63
C VAL A 109 -13.83 -10.66 -9.06
N LEU A 110 -13.14 -9.98 -8.13
CA LEU A 110 -11.88 -10.47 -7.56
C LEU A 110 -12.04 -11.73 -6.69
N ASP A 111 -13.20 -11.91 -6.06
CA ASP A 111 -13.52 -13.16 -5.34
C ASP A 111 -13.72 -14.31 -6.34
N SER A 112 -14.49 -14.07 -7.39
CA SER A 112 -14.83 -15.07 -8.41
C SER A 112 -13.61 -15.58 -9.21
N THR A 113 -12.58 -14.75 -9.38
CA THR A 113 -11.34 -15.15 -10.07
C THR A 113 -10.31 -15.79 -9.13
N GLY A 114 -10.58 -15.85 -7.83
CA GLY A 114 -9.66 -16.36 -6.82
C GLY A 114 -8.53 -15.38 -6.46
N PHE A 115 -8.60 -14.13 -6.94
CA PHE A 115 -7.59 -13.11 -6.66
C PHE A 115 -7.45 -12.82 -5.16
N LEU A 116 -8.57 -12.73 -4.43
CA LEU A 116 -8.54 -12.47 -2.98
C LEU A 116 -7.81 -13.57 -2.21
N ASP A 117 -7.94 -14.81 -2.64
CA ASP A 117 -7.23 -15.95 -2.05
C ASP A 117 -5.74 -15.95 -2.44
N LYS A 118 -5.41 -15.58 -3.69
CA LYS A 118 -4.02 -15.47 -4.17
C LYS A 118 -3.20 -14.49 -3.32
N ILE A 119 -3.76 -13.33 -2.96
CA ILE A 119 -3.06 -12.34 -2.13
C ILE A 119 -3.27 -12.56 -0.62
N GLY A 120 -4.11 -13.53 -0.25
CA GLY A 120 -4.50 -13.83 1.12
C GLY A 120 -5.58 -12.87 1.63
N ARG A 121 -6.72 -13.43 2.06
CA ARG A 121 -7.88 -12.64 2.54
C ARG A 121 -7.57 -11.72 3.72
N GLN A 122 -6.54 -12.04 4.51
CA GLN A 122 -6.04 -11.20 5.61
C GLN A 122 -5.42 -9.87 5.13
N ASN A 123 -5.11 -9.74 3.85
CA ASN A 123 -4.60 -8.51 3.24
C ASN A 123 -5.71 -7.66 2.59
N ILE A 124 -6.99 -8.03 2.79
CA ILE A 124 -8.15 -7.29 2.32
C ILE A 124 -8.80 -6.58 3.51
N PHE A 125 -8.94 -5.26 3.40
CA PHE A 125 -9.44 -4.42 4.48
C PHE A 125 -10.67 -3.62 4.05
N ALA A 126 -11.70 -3.59 4.89
CA ALA A 126 -12.87 -2.74 4.63
C ALA A 126 -12.54 -1.24 4.64
N ARG A 127 -11.53 -0.83 5.44
CA ARG A 127 -11.09 0.57 5.58
C ARG A 127 -9.57 0.64 5.51
N THR A 128 -9.03 1.78 5.07
CA THR A 128 -7.57 1.96 4.91
C THR A 128 -6.82 2.00 6.25
N GLY A 129 -7.43 2.51 7.33
CA GLY A 129 -6.77 2.62 8.64
C GLY A 129 -6.15 1.29 9.14
N PRO A 130 -6.92 0.20 9.24
CA PRO A 130 -6.36 -1.11 9.63
C PRO A 130 -5.26 -1.65 8.71
N ALA A 131 -5.28 -1.30 7.42
CA ALA A 131 -4.20 -1.66 6.49
C ALA A 131 -2.92 -0.88 6.80
N ILE A 132 -3.05 0.40 7.16
CA ILE A 132 -1.94 1.25 7.61
C ILE A 132 -1.38 0.73 8.93
N ASP A 133 -2.24 0.41 9.90
CA ASP A 133 -1.82 -0.14 11.20
C ASP A 133 -1.05 -1.45 11.01
N THR A 134 -1.53 -2.31 10.12
CA THR A 134 -0.85 -3.55 9.75
C THR A 134 0.50 -3.28 9.09
N ALA A 135 0.59 -2.27 8.22
CA ALA A 135 1.86 -1.91 7.59
C ALA A 135 2.87 -1.40 8.62
N ILE A 136 2.47 -0.48 9.50
CA ILE A 136 3.30 0.08 10.56
C ILE A 136 3.84 -1.02 11.48
N ALA A 137 2.99 -1.94 11.90
CA ALA A 137 3.39 -3.06 12.76
C ALA A 137 4.37 -4.05 12.09
N ASN A 138 4.54 -3.99 10.77
CA ASN A 138 5.46 -4.85 10.00
C ASN A 138 6.60 -4.06 9.34
N MET A 139 6.84 -2.82 9.78
CA MET A 139 7.99 -2.05 9.32
C MET A 139 9.28 -2.65 9.87
N ASP A 140 10.31 -2.66 9.03
CA ASP A 140 11.68 -2.92 9.44
C ASP A 140 12.19 -1.67 10.20
N LEU A 141 12.45 -1.86 11.50
CA LEU A 141 12.81 -0.81 12.45
C LEU A 141 14.25 -0.31 12.23
N ASP A 142 15.14 -1.15 11.71
CA ASP A 142 16.51 -0.75 11.36
C ASP A 142 16.49 0.27 10.22
N MET A 143 15.67 0.01 9.19
CA MET A 143 15.42 0.98 8.12
C MET A 143 14.78 2.26 8.67
N CYS A 144 13.83 2.15 9.59
CA CYS A 144 13.19 3.33 10.19
C CYS A 144 14.19 4.20 10.98
N SER A 145 15.08 3.59 11.76
CA SER A 145 16.04 4.29 12.63
C SER A 145 17.00 5.20 11.88
N THR A 146 17.37 4.81 10.65
CA THR A 146 18.29 5.55 9.77
C THR A 146 17.58 6.34 8.68
N CYS A 147 16.25 6.24 8.59
CA CYS A 147 15.46 6.91 7.57
C CYS A 147 15.51 8.44 7.75
N PRO A 148 15.81 9.23 6.69
CA PRO A 148 15.79 10.69 6.78
C PRO A 148 14.37 11.27 6.77
N TYR A 149 13.36 10.49 6.37
CA TYR A 149 11.99 10.96 6.14
C TYR A 149 11.09 10.82 7.39
N PHE A 150 10.02 11.62 7.44
CA PHE A 150 8.97 11.56 8.45
C PHE A 150 7.59 11.47 7.78
N ALA A 151 7.36 10.36 7.09
CA ALA A 151 6.17 10.13 6.28
C ALA A 151 4.91 9.82 7.11
N PHE A 152 5.08 9.16 8.26
CA PHE A 152 4.02 8.76 9.18
C PHE A 152 4.17 9.49 10.51
N ARG A 153 3.06 9.64 11.25
CA ARG A 153 3.09 10.20 12.62
C ARG A 153 3.96 9.35 13.53
N GLU A 154 3.90 8.04 13.35
CA GLU A 154 4.58 7.03 14.11
C GLU A 154 6.10 7.02 13.84
N CYS A 155 6.59 7.69 12.78
CA CYS A 155 8.02 7.73 12.46
C CYS A 155 8.89 8.24 13.62
N ALA A 156 8.41 9.19 14.42
CA ALA A 156 9.17 9.68 15.58
C ALA A 156 9.37 8.60 16.66
N ASP A 157 8.35 7.75 16.87
CA ASP A 157 8.43 6.63 17.81
C ASP A 157 9.23 5.47 17.25
N LEU A 158 8.98 5.09 15.99
CA LEU A 158 9.68 4.01 15.29
C LEU A 158 11.18 4.26 15.20
N LYS A 159 11.60 5.51 14.96
CA LYS A 159 13.02 5.91 14.97
C LYS A 159 13.68 5.70 16.32
N ARG A 160 12.96 5.94 17.43
CA ARG A 160 13.47 5.72 18.78
C ARG A 160 13.53 4.24 19.14
N GLN A 161 12.54 3.45 18.70
CA GLN A 161 12.45 2.02 19.00
C GLN A 161 13.57 1.22 18.32
N GLY A 162 13.89 1.51 17.06
CA GLY A 162 15.03 0.85 16.38
C GLY A 162 16.40 1.11 17.03
N VAL A 163 16.55 2.22 17.77
CA VAL A 163 17.76 2.50 18.55
C VAL A 163 17.85 1.65 19.83
N LEU A 164 16.71 1.27 20.43
CA LEU A 164 16.70 0.46 21.67
C LEU A 164 16.94 -1.02 21.38
N GLU A 165 16.34 -1.58 20.33
CA GLU A 165 16.55 -3.00 19.96
C GLU A 165 17.98 -3.29 19.45
N SER A 166 18.63 -2.32 18.81
CA SER A 166 20.03 -2.44 18.34
C SER A 166 21.07 -2.34 19.46
N VAL A 167 20.71 -1.83 20.64
CA VAL A 167 21.56 -1.83 21.84
C VAL A 167 21.45 -3.16 22.59
N ASP A 168 20.25 -3.75 22.66
CA ASP A 168 20.01 -5.03 23.37
C ASP A 168 20.71 -6.23 22.70
N THR A 169 21.02 -6.16 21.41
CA THR A 169 21.77 -7.23 20.71
C THR A 169 23.28 -7.23 21.01
N ARG A 170 23.80 -6.24 21.75
CA ARG A 170 25.24 -6.12 22.07
C ARG A 170 25.63 -6.59 23.47
N GLU A 171 24.68 -6.97 24.34
CA GLU A 171 24.98 -7.48 25.69
C GLU A 171 24.99 -9.01 25.82
N GLY A 172 24.94 -9.75 24.69
CA GLY A 172 24.80 -11.21 24.66
C GLY A 172 26.02 -12.01 24.17
N VAL A 173 27.25 -11.54 24.36
CA VAL A 173 28.46 -12.36 24.10
C VAL A 173 29.36 -12.32 25.34
N LEU A 174 29.19 -13.33 26.19
CA LEU A 174 30.22 -13.82 27.12
C LEU A 174 30.90 -15.04 26.50
#